data_AF-A0A925E9R1-F1
#
_entry.id   AF-A0A925E9R1-F1
#
_cell.length_a   1.000
_cell.length_b   1.000
_cell.length_c   1.000
_cell.angle_alpha   90.00
_cell.angle_beta   90.00
_cell.angle_gamma   90.00
#
_symmetry.space_group_name_H-M   'P 1'
#
loop_
_entity.id
_entity.type
_entity.pdbx_description
1 polymer ?
#
loop_
_entity_poly.entity_id
_entity_poly.type
_entity_poly.pdbx_seq_one_letter_code
_entity_poly.pdbx_strand_id
1 'polypeptide(L)' 'ALTYLGSLVEGISDPLKYALVAGASLKYLWILSRETTITDEVKQHYLHIANTLGYKTADLIWVVHDSN' A
#
# COMPACT_ATOMS: atom_id res chain seq x y z
N ALA A 1 -10.33 3.17 -14.94
CA ALA A 1 -10.23 4.34 -14.05
C ALA A 1 -9.30 3.95 -12.90
N LEU A 2 -8.23 4.71 -12.67
CA LEU A 2 -7.31 4.48 -11.56
C LEU A 2 -7.91 5.18 -10.34
N THR A 3 -8.52 4.42 -9.43
CA THR A 3 -9.05 4.99 -8.18
C THR A 3 -7.90 5.12 -7.19
N TYR A 4 -7.52 6.36 -6.92
CA TYR A 4 -6.52 6.72 -5.91
C TYR A 4 -7.16 6.70 -4.52
N LEU A 5 -6.72 5.80 -3.63
CA LEU A 5 -7.15 5.76 -2.23
C LEU A 5 -5.92 5.88 -1.32
N GLY A 6 -5.69 7.07 -0.78
CA GLY A 6 -5.01 7.24 0.51
C GLY A 6 -3.82 8.19 0.54
N SER A 7 -4.02 9.31 1.24
CA SER A 7 -2.98 10.09 1.92
C SER A 7 -3.23 9.98 3.43
N LEU A 8 -2.23 9.54 4.20
CA LEU A 8 -2.24 9.62 5.65
C LEU A 8 -0.88 10.09 6.14
N VAL A 9 -0.79 11.37 6.51
CA VAL A 9 0.22 11.89 7.44
C VAL A 9 -0.51 12.92 8.31
N GLU A 10 -0.88 12.53 9.53
CA GLU A 10 -1.18 13.51 10.56
C GLU A 10 0.14 14.10 11.03
N GLY A 11 0.39 15.34 10.60
CA GLY A 11 1.55 16.13 11.01
C GLY A 11 2.73 16.01 10.06
N ILE A 12 2.96 17.08 9.32
CA ILE A 12 4.11 17.39 8.44
C ILE A 12 3.78 17.21 6.95
N SER A 13 3.95 18.34 6.26
CA SER A 13 4.15 18.52 4.82
C SER A 13 5.14 17.48 4.27
N ASP A 14 4.69 16.27 3.97
CA ASP A 14 5.56 15.21 3.46
C ASP A 14 5.02 14.63 2.14
N PRO A 15 5.80 14.69 1.05
CA PRO A 15 5.34 14.27 -0.26
C PRO A 15 5.07 12.77 -0.29
N LEU A 16 3.87 12.37 -0.78
CA LEU A 16 3.41 11.01 -1.13
C LEU A 16 4.44 9.89 -0.90
N LYS A 17 4.67 9.44 0.35
CA LYS A 17 5.69 8.41 0.63
C LYS A 17 5.25 7.01 0.19
N TYR A 18 3.95 6.75 0.30
CA TYR A 18 3.35 5.44 0.04
C TYR A 18 2.08 5.60 -0.80
N ALA A 19 1.81 4.65 -1.68
CA ALA A 19 0.60 4.62 -2.51
C ALA A 19 0.02 3.20 -2.57
N LEU A 20 -1.30 3.09 -2.41
CA LEU A 20 -2.04 1.86 -2.65
C LEU A 20 -2.68 1.94 -4.04
N VAL A 21 -2.29 1.04 -4.95
CA VAL A 21 -2.79 0.97 -6.31
C VAL A 21 -3.68 -0.25 -6.45
N ALA A 22 -4.98 0.00 -6.56
CA ALA A 22 -5.99 -1.01 -6.84
C ALA A 22 -6.31 -1.04 -8.34
N GLY A 23 -6.26 -2.23 -8.93
CA GLY A 23 -6.70 -2.44 -10.30
C GLY A 23 -8.22 -2.37 -10.45
N ALA A 24 -8.72 -2.43 -11.69
CA ALA A 24 -10.16 -2.44 -11.98
C ALA A 24 -10.88 -3.73 -11.50
N SER A 25 -10.13 -4.71 -10.99
CA SER A 25 -10.65 -5.96 -10.44
C SER A 25 -9.90 -6.30 -9.16
N LEU A 26 -10.51 -7.11 -8.29
CA LEU A 26 -9.94 -7.57 -7.02
C LEU A 26 -8.71 -8.49 -7.16
N LYS A 27 -8.20 -8.67 -8.38
CA LYS A 27 -7.05 -9.52 -8.71
C LYS A 27 -5.71 -8.78 -8.63
N TYR A 28 -5.74 -7.45 -8.66
CA TYR A 28 -4.56 -6.63 -8.85
C TYR A 28 -4.48 -5.55 -7.79
N LEU A 29 -3.49 -5.66 -6.90
CA LEU A 29 -3.25 -4.73 -5.81
C LEU A 29 -1.74 -4.56 -5.63
N TRP A 30 -1.28 -3.32 -5.55
CA TRP A 30 0.12 -2.99 -5.29
C TRP A 30 0.24 -1.94 -4.20
N ILE A 31 1.24 -2.10 -3.34
CA ILE A 31 1.68 -1.08 -2.40
C ILE A 31 3.01 -0.57 -2.93
N LEU A 32 3.09 0.72 -3.24
CA LEU A 32 4.27 1.38 -3.75
C LEU A 32 4.85 2.28 -2.65
N SER A 33 6.17 2.23 -2.47
CA SER A 33 6.92 3.06 -1.53
C SER A 33 8.08 3.71 -2.26
N ARG A 34 8.46 4.94 -1.87
CA ARG A 34 9.72 5.54 -2.34
C ARG A 34 10.94 5.02 -1.58
N GLU A 35 10.72 4.44 -0.41
CA GLU A 35 11.74 3.80 0.41
C GLU A 35 11.64 2.28 0.27
N THR A 36 12.78 1.59 0.38
CA THR A 36 12.84 0.11 0.30
C THR A 36 12.15 -0.58 1.47
N THR A 37 11.85 0.16 2.55
CA THR A 37 11.19 -0.34 3.75
C THR A 37 9.88 0.39 4.00
N ILE A 38 8.90 -0.34 4.54
CA ILE A 38 7.62 0.20 5.02
C ILE A 38 7.51 -0.21 6.49
N THR A 39 7.09 0.71 7.36
CA THR A 39 6.84 0.37 8.76
C THR A 39 5.64 -0.58 8.90
N ASP A 40 5.65 -1.43 9.93
CA ASP A 40 4.57 -2.39 10.15
C ASP A 40 3.20 -1.72 10.31
N GLU A 41 3.14 -0.54 10.93
CA GLU A 41 1.90 0.23 11.10
C GLU A 41 1.27 0.62 9.76
N VAL A 42 2.08 1.15 8.84
CA VAL A 42 1.62 1.54 7.49
C VAL A 42 1.20 0.32 6.69
N LYS A 43 1.96 -0.77 6.81
CA LYS A 43 1.65 -2.06 6.19
C LYS A 43 0.28 -2.58 6.65
N GLN A 44 0.04 -2.66 7.95
CA GLN A 44 -1.23 -3.14 8.52
C GLN A 44 -2.40 -2.25 8.10
N HIS A 45 -2.21 -0.93 8.06
CA HIS A 45 -3.24 0.01 7.63
C HIS A 45 -3.69 -0.26 6.18
N TYR A 46 -2.75 -0.42 5.24
CA TYR A 46 -3.10 -0.71 3.86
C TYR A 46 -3.73 -2.09 3.67
N LEU A 47 -3.29 -3.10 4.44
CA LEU A 47 -3.93 -4.41 4.43
C LEU A 47 -5.36 -4.36 4.94
N HIS A 48 -5.62 -3.55 5.97
CA HIS A 48 -6.98 -3.36 6.48
C HIS A 48 -7.90 -2.72 5.43
N ILE A 49 -7.43 -1.67 4.74
CA ILE A 49 -8.17 -1.03 3.65
C ILE A 49 -8.45 -2.04 2.53
N ALA A 50 -7.41 -2.75 2.08
CA ALA A 50 -7.53 -3.74 1.01
C ALA A 50 -8.52 -4.86 1.35
N ASN A 51 -8.47 -5.39 2.58
CA ASN A 51 -9.40 -6.40 3.07
C ASN A 51 -10.85 -5.88 3.08
N THR A 52 -11.05 -4.65 3.58
CA THR A 52 -12.37 -3.98 3.59
C THR A 52 -12.94 -3.79 2.18
N LEU A 53 -12.07 -3.58 1.19
CA LEU A 53 -12.44 -3.46 -0.22
C LEU A 53 -12.68 -4.82 -0.92
N GLY A 54 -12.48 -5.95 -0.21
CA GLY A 54 -12.68 -7.30 -0.74
C GLY A 54 -11.46 -7.92 -1.43
N TYR A 55 -10.28 -7.30 -1.33
CA TYR A 55 -9.04 -7.91 -1.82
C TYR A 55 -8.55 -9.01 -0.88
N LYS A 56 -8.05 -10.09 -1.46
CA LYS A 56 -7.40 -11.18 -0.71
C LYS A 56 -5.97 -10.79 -0.37
N THR A 57 -5.78 -10.10 0.76
CA THR A 57 -4.46 -9.67 1.22
C THR A 57 -3.52 -10.82 1.57
N ALA A 58 -4.05 -12.03 1.81
CA ALA A 58 -3.27 -13.25 1.99
C ALA A 58 -2.51 -13.68 0.73
N ASP A 59 -2.99 -13.28 -0.47
CA ASP A 59 -2.36 -13.60 -1.74
C ASP A 59 -1.27 -12.56 -2.13
N LEU A 60 -1.05 -11.54 -1.28
CA LEU A 60 -0.04 -10.52 -1.54
C LEU A 60 1.37 -11.08 -1.33
N ILE A 61 2.19 -10.91 -2.35
CA ILE A 61 3.61 -11.23 -2.31
C ILE A 61 4.35 -10.03 -1.73
N TRP A 62 5.03 -10.23 -0.60
CA TRP A 62 5.91 -9.23 0.00
C TRP A 62 7.30 -9.37 -0.59
N VAL A 63 7.67 -8.42 -1.44
CA VAL A 63 9.01 -8.38 -2.01
C VAL A 63 9.99 -7.94 -0.92
N VAL A 64 11.03 -8.75 -0.69
CA VAL A 64 12.14 -8.39 0.18
C VAL A 64 13.07 -7.48 -0.61
N HIS A 65 13.27 -6.26 -0.13
CA HIS A 65 14.23 -5.33 -0.69
C HIS A 65 15.55 -5.48 0.08
N ASP A 66 16.51 -6.19 -0.52
CA ASP A 66 17.89 -6.23 -0.04
C ASP A 66 18.60 -4.93 -0.46
N SER A 67 19.09 -4.17 0.51
CA SER A 67 19.93 -2.99 0.28
C SER A 67 21.35 -3.48 -0.01
N ASN A 68 21.67 -3.78 -1.27
CA ASN A 68 23.03 -4.12 -1.69
C ASN A 68 23.93 -2.89 -1.79
#